data_AF-A0A8S3YM40-F1
#
_entry.id   AF-A0A8S3YM40-F1
#
_cell.length_a   1.000
_cell.length_b   1.000
_cell.length_c   1.000
_cell.angle_alpha   90.00
_cell.angle_beta   90.00
_cell.angle_gamma   90.00
#
_symmetry.space_group_name_H-M   'P 1'
#
loop_
_entity.id
_entity.type
_entity.pdbx_description
1 polymer ?
#
loop_
_entity_poly.entity_id
_entity_poly.type
_entity_poly.pdbx_seq_one_letter_code
_entity_poly.pdbx_strand_id
1 'polypeptide(L)'
;MDCLEALAPAQKQKLLHFLTVTRLTAVFEILSPLHQHVEDLSFLKKPILQFIVWTTTDLEPKPEHHLCAFPPHIGIEIARTLGLTTVGYELLKPSQVLDKMKQIRQGYQFEGEVLYFLDSGNHVIGLLKKKTVWYIICRAIREKARASASGMIKQKCVFSITKSVRQVEQRLSEIQSWLGLSDSEITQWKNVGISFLKWTIKQTELQQLSVTDIVEKFPVIWKRHLEESGLTDHIKVECSSESLGDSCES
;
A
#
# COMPACT_ATOMS: atom_id res chain seq x y z
N MET A 1 7.54 -15.14 16.09
CA MET A 1 7.05 -13.81 15.64
C MET A 1 6.61 -13.14 16.92
N ASP A 2 7.49 -12.36 17.56
CA ASP A 2 7.40 -12.14 19.00
C ASP A 2 7.35 -10.68 19.41
N CYS A 3 6.40 -9.96 18.82
CA CYS A 3 6.08 -8.61 19.27
C CYS A 3 5.64 -8.59 20.74
N LEU A 4 4.91 -9.62 21.20
CA LEU A 4 4.42 -9.74 22.58
C LEU A 4 5.51 -10.19 23.56
N GLU A 5 6.47 -11.02 23.13
CA GLU A 5 7.61 -11.39 23.98
C GLU A 5 8.67 -10.29 24.04
N ALA A 6 8.71 -9.39 23.05
CA ALA A 6 9.56 -8.20 23.09
C ALA A 6 9.05 -7.11 24.06
N LEU A 7 7.80 -7.19 24.51
CA LEU A 7 7.25 -6.27 25.50
C LEU A 7 7.88 -6.50 26.88
N ALA A 8 8.12 -5.42 27.61
CA ALA A 8 8.50 -5.52 29.02
C ALA A 8 7.40 -6.27 29.81
N PRO A 9 7.74 -7.11 30.81
CA PRO A 9 6.76 -7.94 31.53
C PRO A 9 5.53 -7.17 32.04
N ALA A 10 5.75 -5.96 32.59
CA ALA A 10 4.68 -5.10 33.07
C ALA A 10 3.75 -4.58 31.94
N GLN A 11 4.29 -4.24 30.77
CA GLN A 11 3.49 -3.82 29.61
C GLN A 11 2.70 -5.00 29.04
N LYS A 12 3.33 -6.17 28.95
CA LYS A 12 2.66 -7.41 28.52
C LYS A 12 1.48 -7.73 29.43
N GLN A 13 1.65 -7.65 30.76
CA GLN A 13 0.56 -7.87 31.71
C GLN A 13 -0.58 -6.85 31.53
N LYS A 14 -0.25 -5.56 31.36
CA LYS A 14 -1.25 -4.51 31.10
C LYS A 14 -2.04 -4.77 29.82
N LEU A 15 -1.35 -5.10 28.73
CA LEU A 15 -1.98 -5.42 27.45
C LEU A 15 -2.90 -6.63 27.56
N LEU A 16 -2.45 -7.72 28.17
CA LEU A 16 -3.27 -8.92 28.36
C LEU A 16 -4.49 -8.66 29.24
N HIS A 17 -4.32 -7.88 30.33
CA HIS A 17 -5.43 -7.48 31.18
C HIS A 17 -6.43 -6.61 30.41
N PHE A 18 -5.95 -5.62 29.66
CA PHE A 18 -6.78 -4.77 28.80
C PHE A 18 -7.59 -5.61 27.80
N LEU A 19 -6.95 -6.52 27.07
CA LEU A 19 -7.63 -7.41 26.12
C LEU A 19 -8.68 -8.29 26.80
N THR A 20 -8.38 -8.83 27.99
CA THR A 20 -9.29 -9.70 28.73
C THR A 20 -10.54 -8.96 29.21
N VAL A 21 -10.35 -7.75 29.74
CA VAL A 21 -11.45 -6.94 30.30
C VAL A 21 -12.30 -6.34 29.20
N THR A 22 -11.68 -5.77 28.18
CA THR A 22 -12.40 -5.04 27.12
C THR A 22 -12.98 -5.96 26.05
N ARG A 23 -12.42 -7.18 25.90
CA ARG A 23 -12.75 -8.12 24.82
C ARG A 23 -12.67 -7.45 23.44
N LEU A 24 -11.66 -6.61 23.24
CA LEU A 24 -11.40 -5.97 21.96
C LEU A 24 -10.39 -6.77 21.14
N THR A 25 -10.48 -6.61 19.83
CA THR A 25 -9.50 -7.13 18.88
C THR A 25 -8.55 -6.02 18.46
N ALA A 26 -7.25 -6.27 18.57
CA ALA A 26 -6.22 -5.41 18.02
C ALA A 26 -6.01 -5.72 16.53
N VAL A 27 -6.05 -4.70 15.68
CA VAL A 27 -5.77 -4.83 14.25
C VAL A 27 -4.36 -4.32 13.96
N PHE A 28 -3.55 -5.14 13.28
CA PHE A 28 -2.16 -4.81 12.93
C PHE A 28 -1.91 -4.95 11.43
N GLU A 29 -0.99 -4.14 10.91
CA GLU A 29 -0.27 -4.41 9.66
C GLU A 29 1.02 -5.20 9.98
N ILE A 30 1.33 -6.21 9.16
CA ILE A 30 2.58 -6.97 9.26
C ILE A 30 3.55 -6.42 8.21
N LEU A 31 4.60 -5.75 8.64
CA LEU A 31 5.67 -5.30 7.74
C LEU A 31 6.79 -6.35 7.74
N SER A 32 6.97 -7.04 6.62
CA SER A 32 7.95 -8.13 6.49
C SER A 32 9.01 -7.83 5.42
N PRO A 33 10.30 -7.68 5.80
CA PRO A 33 11.38 -7.44 4.83
C PRO A 33 11.65 -8.61 3.88
N LEU A 34 11.14 -9.81 4.19
CA LEU A 34 11.30 -11.00 3.34
C LEU A 34 10.14 -11.21 2.36
N HIS A 35 9.01 -10.52 2.57
CA HIS A 35 7.83 -10.61 1.72
C HIS A 35 7.35 -9.19 1.39
N GLN A 36 8.11 -8.51 0.54
CA GLN A 36 7.90 -7.12 0.18
C GLN A 36 7.05 -7.01 -1.09
N HIS A 37 5.93 -6.31 -0.98
CA HIS A 37 4.98 -6.16 -2.07
C HIS A 37 5.39 -5.07 -3.07
N VAL A 38 5.45 -3.80 -2.63
CA VAL A 38 5.85 -2.65 -3.46
C VAL A 38 6.77 -1.72 -2.69
N GLU A 39 6.47 -1.43 -1.43
CA GLU A 39 7.32 -0.60 -0.56
C GLU A 39 8.60 -1.33 -0.18
N ASP A 40 9.73 -0.61 -0.18
CA ASP A 40 11.02 -1.14 0.25
C ASP A 40 11.10 -1.18 1.78
N LEU A 41 11.12 -2.39 2.32
CA LEU A 41 11.26 -2.68 3.74
C LEU A 41 12.65 -3.20 4.08
N SER A 42 13.63 -3.11 3.17
CA SER A 42 14.97 -3.69 3.35
C SER A 42 15.77 -3.06 4.51
N PHE A 43 15.34 -1.91 5.03
CA PHE A 43 15.88 -1.31 6.25
C PHE A 43 15.50 -2.09 7.52
N LEU A 44 14.46 -2.94 7.47
CA LEU A 44 14.04 -3.79 8.58
C LEU A 44 14.85 -5.09 8.60
N LYS A 45 15.38 -5.45 9.79
CA LYS A 45 16.11 -6.71 9.99
C LYS A 45 15.19 -7.91 10.25
N LYS A 46 13.95 -7.66 10.69
CA LYS A 46 12.95 -8.68 11.04
C LYS A 46 11.54 -8.11 10.84
N PRO A 47 10.50 -8.96 10.68
CA PRO A 47 9.13 -8.49 10.61
C PRO A 47 8.72 -7.70 11.85
N ILE A 48 7.90 -6.67 11.66
CA ILE A 48 7.31 -5.86 12.73
C ILE A 48 5.78 -5.80 12.58
N LEU A 49 5.09 -5.66 13.71
CA LEU A 49 3.66 -5.37 13.73
C LEU A 49 3.46 -3.88 13.99
N GLN A 50 2.61 -3.25 13.18
CA GLN A 50 2.15 -1.89 13.41
C GLN A 50 0.67 -1.90 13.72
N PHE A 51 0.32 -1.51 14.94
CA PHE A 51 -1.06 -1.40 15.37
C PHE A 51 -1.76 -0.26 14.60
N ILE A 52 -2.98 -0.54 14.13
CA ILE A 52 -3.82 0.38 13.38
C ILE A 52 -5.00 0.84 14.25
N VAL A 53 -5.82 -0.10 14.73
CA VAL A 53 -7.09 0.22 15.40
C VAL A 53 -7.59 -0.92 16.27
N TRP A 54 -8.48 -0.59 17.21
CA TRP A 54 -9.23 -1.55 18.01
C TRP A 54 -10.62 -1.76 17.40
N THR A 55 -11.07 -3.01 17.33
CA THR A 55 -12.43 -3.36 16.92
C THR A 55 -13.12 -4.19 18.00
N THR A 56 -14.44 -4.17 18.00
CA THR A 56 -15.23 -5.06 18.85
C THR A 56 -15.07 -6.51 18.37
N THR A 57 -15.37 -7.48 19.24
CA THR A 57 -15.50 -8.90 18.86
C THR A 57 -16.94 -9.27 18.48
N ASP A 58 -17.81 -8.27 18.33
CA ASP A 58 -19.20 -8.48 17.97
C ASP A 58 -19.30 -8.86 16.49
N LEU A 59 -19.75 -10.08 16.22
CA LEU A 59 -19.88 -10.61 14.86
C LEU A 59 -21.16 -10.13 14.18
N GLU A 60 -22.14 -9.66 14.95
CA GLU A 60 -23.42 -9.12 14.48
C GLU A 60 -23.60 -7.71 15.02
N PRO A 61 -22.73 -6.75 14.62
CA PRO A 61 -22.81 -5.39 15.10
C PRO A 61 -24.17 -4.81 14.73
N LYS A 62 -24.87 -4.24 15.73
CA LYS A 62 -26.11 -3.51 15.47
C LYS A 62 -25.81 -2.31 14.55
N PRO A 63 -26.80 -1.76 13.82
CA PRO A 63 -26.59 -0.61 12.96
C PRO A 63 -25.99 0.62 13.67
N GLU A 64 -26.27 0.76 14.96
CA GLU A 64 -25.68 1.78 15.85
C GLU A 64 -24.22 1.51 16.26
N HIS A 65 -23.66 0.33 15.99
CA HIS A 65 -22.29 -0.03 16.36
C HIS A 65 -21.29 0.54 15.35
N HIS A 66 -20.26 1.20 15.88
CA HIS A 66 -19.26 1.90 15.10
C HIS A 66 -18.24 0.95 14.46
N LEU A 67 -17.66 1.37 13.32
CA LEU A 67 -16.63 0.61 12.59
C LEU A 67 -15.37 0.32 13.43
N CYS A 68 -15.13 1.09 14.48
CA CYS A 68 -13.99 0.97 15.38
C CYS A 68 -14.49 1.09 16.82
N ALA A 69 -13.87 0.35 17.74
CA ALA A 69 -14.21 0.40 19.16
C ALA A 69 -13.87 1.76 19.80
N PHE A 70 -12.89 2.46 19.23
CA PHE A 70 -12.50 3.81 19.61
C PHE A 70 -12.27 4.65 18.34
N PRO A 71 -12.36 5.99 18.44
CA PRO A 71 -11.78 6.87 17.43
C PRO A 71 -10.29 6.49 17.23
N PRO A 72 -9.78 6.38 15.99
CA PRO A 72 -8.46 5.81 15.73
C PRO A 72 -7.31 6.51 16.46
N HIS A 73 -7.36 7.84 16.56
CA HIS A 73 -6.35 8.62 17.28
C HIS A 73 -6.30 8.23 18.78
N ILE A 74 -7.46 8.06 19.43
CA ILE A 74 -7.52 7.58 20.82
C ILE A 74 -7.04 6.13 20.92
N GLY A 75 -7.48 5.27 19.99
CA GLY A 75 -7.09 3.86 19.97
C GLY A 75 -5.57 3.67 19.83
N ILE A 76 -4.92 4.50 19.02
CA ILE A 76 -3.47 4.54 18.84
C ILE A 76 -2.77 4.97 20.13
N GLU A 77 -3.24 6.00 20.83
CA GLU A 77 -2.65 6.42 22.11
C GLU A 77 -2.80 5.36 23.21
N ILE A 78 -3.94 4.66 23.25
CA ILE A 78 -4.12 3.50 24.13
C ILE A 78 -3.09 2.42 23.79
N ALA A 79 -2.94 2.07 22.51
CA ALA A 79 -2.00 1.04 22.08
C ALA A 79 -0.54 1.41 22.42
N ARG A 80 -0.13 2.68 22.21
CA ARG A 80 1.19 3.20 22.63
C ARG A 80 1.41 3.05 24.13
N THR A 81 0.40 3.39 24.94
CA THR A 81 0.44 3.25 26.40
C THR A 81 0.58 1.79 26.84
N LEU A 82 0.00 0.86 26.08
CA LEU A 82 0.13 -0.59 26.29
C LEU A 82 1.45 -1.17 25.75
N GLY A 83 2.32 -0.35 25.18
CA GLY A 83 3.65 -0.74 24.68
C GLY A 83 3.68 -1.21 23.22
N LEU A 84 2.57 -1.08 22.48
CA LEU A 84 2.52 -1.49 21.08
C LEU A 84 3.15 -0.43 20.16
N THR A 85 3.88 -0.90 19.15
CA THR A 85 4.27 -0.09 18.00
C THR A 85 3.02 0.23 17.17
N THR A 86 2.82 1.50 16.81
CA THR A 86 1.61 1.99 16.14
C THR A 86 1.95 2.69 14.83
N VAL A 87 0.96 2.81 13.94
CA VAL A 87 1.03 3.76 12.83
C VAL A 87 1.02 5.21 13.34
N GLY A 88 1.52 6.13 12.51
CA GLY A 88 1.35 7.57 12.73
C GLY A 88 -0.07 8.02 12.38
N TYR A 89 -0.49 9.17 12.91
CA TYR A 89 -1.73 9.81 12.50
C TYR A 89 -1.59 11.34 12.52
N GLU A 90 -2.47 11.99 11.76
CA GLU A 90 -2.67 13.43 11.71
C GLU A 90 -4.17 13.71 11.84
N LEU A 91 -4.53 14.78 12.56
CA LEU A 91 -5.92 15.24 12.64
C LEU A 91 -6.15 16.33 11.59
N LEU A 92 -7.17 16.13 10.76
CA LEU A 92 -7.51 17.04 9.67
C LEU A 92 -8.87 17.66 9.90
N LYS A 93 -9.00 18.94 9.59
CA LYS A 93 -10.30 19.59 9.45
C LYS A 93 -10.98 19.12 8.16
N PRO A 94 -12.33 19.09 8.09
CA PRO A 94 -13.04 18.72 6.87
C PRO A 94 -12.59 19.51 5.63
N SER A 95 -12.30 20.81 5.80
CA SER A 95 -11.83 21.68 4.72
C SER A 95 -10.46 21.29 4.14
N GLN A 96 -9.66 20.49 4.84
CA GLN A 96 -8.31 20.09 4.42
C GLN A 96 -8.30 18.74 3.69
N VAL A 97 -9.42 18.02 3.67
CA VAL A 97 -9.48 16.63 3.19
C VAL A 97 -9.11 16.54 1.71
N LEU A 98 -9.64 17.44 0.87
CA LEU A 98 -9.36 17.44 -0.57
C LEU A 98 -7.88 17.68 -0.87
N ASP A 99 -7.27 18.66 -0.21
CA ASP A 99 -5.86 18.97 -0.35
C ASP A 99 -4.99 17.80 0.11
N LYS A 100 -5.33 17.19 1.25
CA LYS A 100 -4.64 15.99 1.74
C LYS A 100 -4.75 14.84 0.72
N MET A 101 -5.93 14.59 0.16
CA MET A 101 -6.11 13.54 -0.85
C MET A 101 -5.23 13.78 -2.08
N LYS A 102 -5.08 15.03 -2.52
CA LYS A 102 -4.18 15.42 -3.60
C LYS A 102 -2.71 15.19 -3.22
N GLN A 103 -2.30 15.58 -2.02
CA GLN A 103 -0.95 15.33 -1.50
C GLN A 103 -0.63 13.83 -1.45
N ILE A 104 -1.56 13.01 -0.97
CA ILE A 104 -1.40 11.55 -0.93
C ILE A 104 -1.19 11.00 -2.34
N ARG A 105 -1.94 11.45 -3.35
CA ARG A 105 -1.73 10.99 -4.73
C ARG A 105 -0.32 11.26 -5.25
N GLN A 106 0.26 12.40 -4.83
CA GLN A 106 1.61 12.84 -5.18
C GLN A 106 2.70 12.21 -4.29
N GLY A 107 2.32 11.42 -3.30
CA GLY A 107 3.25 10.68 -2.43
C GLY A 107 4.17 9.75 -3.22
N TYR A 108 5.37 9.54 -2.68
CA TYR A 108 6.42 8.73 -3.32
C TYR A 108 7.02 7.75 -2.32
N GLN A 109 7.28 6.52 -2.77
CA GLN A 109 7.83 5.40 -1.98
C GLN A 109 6.98 4.90 -0.81
N PHE A 110 5.67 5.19 -0.81
CA PHE A 110 4.71 4.56 0.07
C PHE A 110 3.39 4.27 -0.67
N GLU A 111 2.59 3.38 -0.13
CA GLU A 111 1.37 2.84 -0.73
C GLU A 111 0.25 3.88 -0.73
N GLY A 112 0.12 4.62 0.36
CA GLY A 112 -0.88 5.66 0.54
C GLY A 112 -1.27 5.82 2.00
N GLU A 113 -2.41 6.46 2.23
CA GLU A 113 -2.94 6.71 3.57
C GLU A 113 -4.39 6.22 3.68
N VAL A 114 -4.84 6.07 4.92
CA VAL A 114 -6.21 5.69 5.27
C VAL A 114 -6.84 6.86 6.03
N LEU A 115 -7.89 7.44 5.46
CA LEU A 115 -8.64 8.53 6.07
C LEU A 115 -9.82 7.93 6.83
N TYR A 116 -9.90 8.23 8.12
CA TYR A 116 -11.04 7.90 8.97
C TYR A 116 -11.88 9.16 9.15
N PHE A 117 -13.17 9.07 8.82
CA PHE A 117 -14.12 10.15 8.98
C PHE A 117 -14.89 9.99 10.27
N LEU A 118 -14.93 11.05 11.07
CA LEU A 118 -15.58 11.09 12.36
C LEU A 118 -16.81 11.99 12.31
N ASP A 119 -17.89 11.61 13.00
CA ASP A 119 -19.02 12.49 13.28
C ASP A 119 -18.73 13.46 14.44
N SER A 120 -19.73 14.26 14.82
CA SER A 120 -19.64 15.18 15.97
C SER A 120 -19.52 14.47 17.33
N GLY A 121 -19.86 13.19 17.40
CA GLY A 121 -19.68 12.32 18.57
C GLY A 121 -18.33 11.59 18.61
N ASN A 122 -17.44 11.85 17.63
CA ASN A 122 -16.18 11.13 17.40
C ASN A 122 -16.35 9.66 16.98
N HIS A 123 -17.51 9.27 16.48
CA HIS A 123 -17.71 7.93 15.95
C HIS A 123 -17.17 7.83 14.53
N VAL A 124 -16.53 6.70 14.22
CA VAL A 124 -16.06 6.41 12.85
C VAL A 124 -17.26 6.09 11.97
N ILE A 125 -17.60 7.02 11.07
CA ILE A 125 -18.73 6.88 10.12
C ILE A 125 -18.28 6.40 8.74
N GLY A 126 -16.97 6.48 8.45
CA GLY A 126 -16.45 6.09 7.14
C GLY A 126 -14.94 5.95 7.11
N LEU A 127 -14.49 5.21 6.10
CA LEU A 127 -13.08 4.97 5.83
C LEU A 127 -12.81 5.09 4.34
N LEU A 128 -11.77 5.85 3.98
CA LEU A 128 -11.29 5.94 2.62
C LEU A 128 -9.81 5.57 2.55
N LYS A 129 -9.49 4.59 1.71
CA LYS A 129 -8.09 4.26 1.37
C LYS A 129 -7.69 5.08 0.15
N LYS A 130 -6.77 6.02 0.30
CA LYS A 130 -6.23 6.80 -0.81
C LYS A 130 -4.80 6.33 -1.10
N LYS A 131 -4.56 5.85 -2.32
CA LYS A 131 -3.27 5.28 -2.73
C LYS A 131 -2.46 6.29 -3.55
N THR A 132 -1.14 6.27 -3.42
CA THR A 132 -0.24 7.09 -4.25
C THR A 132 -0.32 6.63 -5.72
N VAL A 133 -0.09 7.54 -6.67
CA VAL A 133 -0.02 7.16 -8.10
C VAL A 133 1.18 6.23 -8.34
N TRP A 134 2.31 6.53 -7.69
CA TRP A 134 3.51 5.71 -7.69
C TRP A 134 3.21 4.24 -7.36
N TYR A 135 2.50 3.99 -6.25
CA TYR A 135 2.18 2.62 -5.82
C TYR A 135 1.26 1.91 -6.82
N ILE A 136 0.21 2.59 -7.30
CA ILE A 136 -0.77 2.01 -8.23
C ILE A 136 -0.04 1.52 -9.50
N ILE A 137 0.84 2.35 -10.04
CA ILE A 137 1.58 2.03 -11.27
C ILE A 137 2.63 0.94 -11.02
N CYS A 138 3.42 1.06 -9.95
CA CYS A 138 4.43 0.05 -9.60
C CYS A 138 3.78 -1.33 -9.38
N ARG A 139 2.66 -1.40 -8.68
CA ARG A 139 1.89 -2.64 -8.49
C ARG A 139 1.45 -3.24 -9.82
N ALA A 140 0.88 -2.42 -10.71
CA ALA A 140 0.42 -2.88 -12.02
C ALA A 140 1.59 -3.42 -12.87
N ILE A 141 2.72 -2.71 -12.89
CA ILE A 141 3.93 -3.13 -13.60
C ILE A 141 4.46 -4.45 -13.02
N ARG A 142 4.56 -4.57 -11.69
CA ARG A 142 4.99 -5.81 -11.03
C ARG A 142 4.11 -6.99 -11.43
N GLU A 143 2.80 -6.83 -11.37
CA GLU A 143 1.84 -7.89 -11.70
C GLU A 143 2.01 -8.36 -13.15
N LYS A 144 2.22 -7.44 -14.10
CA LYS A 144 2.51 -7.78 -15.50
C LYS A 144 3.87 -8.43 -15.69
N ALA A 145 4.92 -7.89 -15.07
CA ALA A 145 6.27 -8.45 -15.14
C ALA A 145 6.31 -9.88 -14.60
N ARG A 146 5.67 -10.13 -13.44
CA ARG A 146 5.49 -11.47 -12.86
C ARG A 146 4.78 -12.43 -13.82
N ALA A 147 3.67 -11.99 -14.40
CA ALA A 147 2.90 -12.81 -15.32
C ALA A 147 3.70 -13.17 -16.57
N SER A 148 4.44 -12.22 -17.14
CA SER A 148 5.30 -12.44 -18.31
C SER A 148 6.49 -13.34 -17.98
N ALA A 149 7.19 -13.14 -16.87
CA ALA A 149 8.28 -14.03 -16.44
C ALA A 149 7.77 -15.47 -16.22
N SER A 150 6.62 -15.63 -15.57
CA SER A 150 5.97 -16.93 -15.39
C SER A 150 5.58 -17.60 -16.71
N GLY A 151 5.03 -16.81 -17.64
CA GLY A 151 4.66 -17.28 -18.98
C GLY A 151 5.87 -17.72 -19.80
N MET A 152 6.97 -16.97 -19.73
CA MET A 152 8.22 -17.28 -20.43
C MET A 152 8.84 -18.59 -19.95
N ILE A 153 8.84 -18.86 -18.63
CA ILE A 153 9.33 -20.13 -18.07
C ILE A 153 8.43 -21.30 -18.51
N LYS A 154 7.10 -21.16 -18.43
CA LYS A 154 6.17 -22.26 -18.70
C LYS A 154 5.96 -22.56 -20.18
N GLN A 155 6.03 -21.55 -21.04
CA GLN A 155 5.63 -21.62 -22.44
C GLN A 155 6.66 -20.94 -23.36
N LYS A 156 7.95 -21.26 -23.16
CA LYS A 156 9.08 -20.59 -23.83
C LYS A 156 8.92 -20.46 -25.35
N CYS A 157 8.45 -21.52 -26.03
CA CYS A 157 8.32 -21.53 -27.49
C CYS A 157 7.19 -20.64 -28.04
N VAL A 158 6.20 -20.28 -27.21
CA VAL A 158 5.01 -19.49 -27.61
C VAL A 158 5.04 -18.09 -26.98
N PHE A 159 5.99 -17.85 -26.07
CA PHE A 159 6.12 -16.58 -25.38
C PHE A 159 6.45 -15.46 -26.36
N SER A 160 5.72 -14.34 -26.26
CA SER A 160 5.94 -13.14 -27.05
C SER A 160 6.16 -11.94 -26.15
N ILE A 161 7.36 -11.38 -26.22
CA ILE A 161 7.71 -10.14 -25.53
C ILE A 161 6.85 -8.97 -26.03
N THR A 162 6.58 -8.90 -27.33
CA THR A 162 5.73 -7.87 -27.94
C THR A 162 4.31 -7.90 -27.39
N LYS A 163 3.74 -9.10 -27.20
CA LYS A 163 2.43 -9.25 -26.55
C LYS A 163 2.46 -8.75 -25.11
N SER A 164 3.51 -9.08 -24.36
CA SER A 164 3.67 -8.64 -22.97
C SER A 164 3.81 -7.11 -22.86
N VAL A 165 4.56 -6.48 -23.77
CA VAL A 165 4.70 -5.02 -23.86
C VAL A 165 3.34 -4.36 -24.07
N ARG A 166 2.55 -4.84 -25.05
CA ARG A 166 1.19 -4.32 -25.31
C ARG A 166 0.28 -4.43 -24.09
N GLN A 167 0.41 -5.50 -23.30
CA GLN A 167 -0.38 -5.68 -22.07
C GLN A 167 -0.01 -4.68 -20.97
N VAL A 168 1.27 -4.29 -20.87
CA VAL A 168 1.71 -3.22 -19.97
C VAL A 168 1.17 -1.88 -20.45
N GLU A 169 1.34 -1.55 -21.74
CA GLU A 169 0.85 -0.31 -22.33
C GLU A 169 -0.67 -0.15 -22.14
N GLN A 170 -1.43 -1.19 -22.45
CA GLN A 170 -2.88 -1.21 -22.28
C GLN A 170 -3.25 -0.95 -20.82
N ARG A 171 -2.63 -1.68 -19.87
CA ARG A 171 -2.93 -1.50 -18.45
C ARG A 171 -2.58 -0.10 -17.97
N LEU A 172 -1.50 0.49 -18.46
CA LEU A 172 -1.12 1.86 -18.11
C LEU A 172 -2.05 2.90 -18.76
N SER A 173 -2.56 2.67 -19.97
CA SER A 173 -3.59 3.53 -20.57
C SER A 173 -4.92 3.46 -19.81
N GLU A 174 -5.34 2.29 -19.34
CA GLU A 174 -6.47 2.18 -18.41
C GLU A 174 -6.20 2.99 -17.14
N ILE A 175 -4.96 2.91 -16.64
CA ILE A 175 -4.54 3.63 -15.44
C ILE A 175 -4.47 5.15 -15.64
N GLN A 176 -4.23 5.60 -16.87
CA GLN A 176 -4.27 7.00 -17.21
C GLN A 176 -5.70 7.55 -17.11
N SER A 177 -6.67 6.83 -17.69
CA SER A 177 -8.07 7.27 -17.81
C SER A 177 -8.74 7.53 -16.46
N TRP A 178 -8.71 6.55 -15.55
CA TRP A 178 -9.34 6.67 -14.21
C TRP A 178 -8.61 7.60 -13.21
N LEU A 179 -7.32 7.94 -13.44
CA LEU A 179 -6.55 8.84 -12.56
C LEU A 179 -6.36 10.23 -13.16
N GLY A 180 -6.77 10.45 -14.42
CA GLY A 180 -6.62 11.72 -15.10
C GLY A 180 -5.15 12.12 -15.34
N LEU A 181 -4.26 11.16 -15.58
CA LEU A 181 -2.85 11.44 -15.86
C LEU A 181 -2.68 12.03 -17.27
N SER A 182 -1.78 13.00 -17.41
CA SER A 182 -1.39 13.57 -18.70
C SER A 182 -0.67 12.54 -19.58
N ASP A 183 -0.69 12.79 -20.90
CA ASP A 183 0.01 11.94 -21.87
C ASP A 183 1.53 11.90 -21.61
N SER A 184 2.10 13.01 -21.12
CA SER A 184 3.52 13.09 -20.79
C SER A 184 3.88 12.21 -19.59
N GLU A 185 3.08 12.27 -18.52
CA GLU A 185 3.28 11.45 -17.31
C GLU A 185 3.14 9.97 -17.64
N ILE A 186 2.08 9.57 -18.35
CA ILE A 186 1.90 8.15 -18.66
C ILE A 186 2.95 7.62 -19.62
N THR A 187 3.44 8.46 -20.55
CA THR A 187 4.51 8.07 -21.47
C THR A 187 5.79 7.75 -20.70
N GLN A 188 6.15 8.57 -19.72
CA GLN A 188 7.28 8.30 -18.83
C GLN A 188 7.08 6.98 -18.08
N TRP A 189 5.89 6.76 -17.50
CA TRP A 189 5.58 5.50 -16.80
C TRP A 189 5.62 4.27 -17.72
N LYS A 190 5.12 4.38 -18.95
CA LYS A 190 5.20 3.32 -19.96
C LYS A 190 6.65 2.99 -20.29
N ASN A 191 7.50 4.01 -20.47
CA ASN A 191 8.92 3.81 -20.74
C ASN A 191 9.60 3.00 -19.61
N VAL A 192 9.39 3.40 -18.35
CA VAL A 192 9.96 2.69 -17.19
C VAL A 192 9.38 1.28 -17.08
N GLY A 193 8.06 1.11 -17.17
CA GLY A 193 7.40 -0.19 -17.04
C GLY A 193 7.78 -1.19 -18.14
N ILE A 194 7.90 -0.73 -19.40
CA ILE A 194 8.34 -1.56 -20.52
C ILE A 194 9.82 -1.92 -20.37
N SER A 195 10.66 -0.97 -19.94
CA SER A 195 12.07 -1.21 -19.66
C SER A 195 12.24 -2.29 -18.59
N PHE A 196 11.51 -2.17 -17.48
CA PHE A 196 11.54 -3.15 -16.39
C PHE A 196 11.05 -4.52 -16.81
N LEU A 197 9.96 -4.59 -17.59
CA LEU A 197 9.44 -5.84 -18.14
C LEU A 197 10.50 -6.56 -18.98
N LYS A 198 11.11 -5.86 -19.94
CA LYS A 198 12.14 -6.43 -20.82
C LYS A 198 13.37 -6.89 -20.03
N TRP A 199 13.82 -6.05 -19.10
CA TRP A 199 14.93 -6.36 -18.22
C TRP A 199 14.65 -7.60 -17.37
N THR A 200 13.46 -7.69 -16.77
CA THR A 200 13.03 -8.83 -15.94
C THR A 200 13.03 -10.12 -16.74
N ILE A 201 12.47 -10.12 -17.95
CA ILE A 201 12.48 -11.29 -18.84
C ILE A 201 13.91 -11.74 -19.13
N LYS A 202 14.80 -10.81 -19.52
CA LYS A 202 16.21 -11.11 -19.79
C LYS A 202 16.92 -11.71 -18.56
N GLN A 203 16.71 -11.12 -17.38
CA GLN A 203 17.31 -11.59 -16.12
C GLN A 203 16.81 -13.01 -15.75
N THR A 204 15.54 -13.30 -15.99
CA THR A 204 14.99 -14.64 -15.81
C THR A 204 15.53 -15.65 -16.84
N GLU A 205 15.74 -15.25 -18.11
CA GLU A 205 16.38 -16.11 -19.11
C GLU A 205 17.83 -16.47 -18.74
N LEU A 206 18.55 -15.50 -18.16
CA LEU A 206 19.91 -15.67 -17.63
C LEU A 206 19.95 -16.40 -16.29
N GLN A 207 18.80 -16.82 -15.74
CA GLN A 207 18.67 -17.46 -14.43
C GLN A 207 19.20 -16.61 -13.25
N GLN A 208 19.28 -15.29 -13.44
CA GLN A 208 19.69 -14.32 -12.42
C GLN A 208 18.52 -13.81 -11.57
N LEU A 209 17.29 -14.13 -11.97
CA LEU A 209 16.08 -13.71 -11.29
C LEU A 209 14.98 -14.77 -11.39
N SER A 210 14.45 -15.21 -10.25
CA SER A 210 13.29 -16.10 -10.20
C SER A 210 11.97 -15.32 -10.22
N VAL A 211 10.87 -16.00 -10.56
CA VAL A 211 9.52 -15.41 -10.46
C VAL A 211 9.21 -15.04 -9.01
N THR A 212 9.61 -15.87 -8.05
CA THR A 212 9.41 -15.61 -6.62
C THR A 212 10.08 -14.32 -6.17
N ASP A 213 11.30 -14.05 -6.67
CA ASP A 213 11.99 -12.79 -6.36
C ASP A 213 11.15 -11.58 -6.83
N ILE A 214 10.53 -11.64 -8.02
CA ILE A 214 9.66 -10.55 -8.53
C ILE A 214 8.44 -10.33 -7.61
N VAL A 215 7.97 -11.36 -6.91
CA VAL A 215 6.82 -11.25 -6.00
C VAL A 215 7.21 -10.73 -4.63
N GLU A 216 8.29 -11.28 -4.06
CA GLU A 216 8.65 -11.10 -2.66
C GLU A 216 9.71 -10.02 -2.43
N LYS A 217 10.42 -9.63 -3.49
CA LYS A 217 11.53 -8.65 -3.43
C LYS A 217 11.42 -7.60 -4.52
N PHE A 218 10.21 -7.35 -5.01
CA PHE A 218 9.95 -6.36 -6.07
C PHE A 218 10.68 -5.03 -5.85
N PRO A 219 10.57 -4.32 -4.70
CA PRO A 219 11.25 -3.03 -4.51
C PRO A 219 12.76 -3.09 -4.73
N VAL A 220 13.42 -4.16 -4.26
CA VAL A 220 14.88 -4.34 -4.41
C VAL A 220 15.26 -4.52 -5.87
N ILE A 221 14.48 -5.33 -6.59
CA ILE A 221 14.70 -5.64 -8.01
C ILE A 221 14.38 -4.43 -8.89
N TRP A 222 13.31 -3.71 -8.55
CA TRP A 222 12.89 -2.48 -9.19
C TRP A 222 13.97 -1.41 -9.08
N LYS A 223 14.48 -1.18 -7.86
CA LYS A 223 15.59 -0.26 -7.61
C LYS A 223 16.85 -0.63 -8.40
N ARG A 224 17.24 -1.91 -8.37
CA ARG A 224 18.38 -2.42 -9.17
C ARG A 224 18.20 -2.12 -10.66
N HIS A 225 17.00 -2.33 -11.19
CA HIS A 225 16.71 -2.00 -12.59
C HIS A 225 16.84 -0.51 -12.89
N LEU A 226 16.28 0.36 -12.04
CA LEU A 226 16.36 1.81 -12.23
C LEU A 226 17.82 2.30 -12.24
N GLU A 227 18.64 1.77 -11.32
CA GLU A 227 20.08 2.06 -11.24
C GLU A 227 20.83 1.59 -12.50
N GLU A 228 20.61 0.35 -12.95
CA GLU A 228 21.28 -0.21 -14.14
C GLU A 228 20.85 0.47 -15.46
N SER A 229 19.61 0.97 -15.53
CA SER A 229 19.05 1.58 -16.74
C SER A 229 19.18 3.11 -16.77
N GLY A 230 19.60 3.74 -15.68
CA GLY A 230 19.65 5.20 -15.55
C GLY A 230 18.26 5.86 -15.61
N LEU A 231 17.20 5.12 -15.28
CA LEU A 231 15.82 5.60 -15.27
C LEU A 231 15.39 6.04 -13.86
N THR A 232 14.31 6.81 -13.79
CA THR A 232 13.68 7.22 -12.53
C THR A 232 12.19 6.93 -12.56
N ASP A 233 11.65 6.51 -11.42
CA ASP A 233 10.22 6.35 -11.17
C ASP A 233 9.65 7.53 -10.35
N HIS A 234 10.47 8.54 -10.04
CA HIS A 234 10.03 9.77 -9.40
C HIS A 234 9.47 10.74 -10.44
N ILE A 235 8.34 10.35 -11.05
CA ILE A 235 7.62 11.13 -12.03
C ILE A 235 6.62 12.02 -11.29
N LYS A 236 6.76 13.35 -11.45
CA LYS A 236 5.83 14.31 -10.84
C LYS A 236 4.45 14.13 -11.47
N VAL A 237 3.42 14.07 -10.62
CA VAL A 237 2.04 13.94 -11.06
C VAL A 237 1.23 15.17 -10.68
N GLU A 238 0.60 15.79 -11.67
CA GLU A 238 -0.39 16.83 -11.48
C GLU A 238 -1.77 16.19 -11.32
N CYS A 239 -2.21 15.99 -10.07
CA CYS A 239 -3.60 15.60 -9.85
C CYS A 239 -4.52 16.81 -10.07
N SER A 240 -5.29 16.75 -11.15
CA SER A 240 -6.47 17.58 -11.34
C SER A 240 -7.46 17.30 -10.19
N SER A 241 -8.12 18.35 -9.72
CA SER A 241 -9.03 18.27 -8.58
C SER A 241 -10.14 17.25 -8.87
N GLU A 242 -10.15 16.13 -8.14
CA GLU A 242 -11.31 15.26 -8.08
C GLU A 242 -12.44 16.08 -7.45
N SER A 243 -13.45 16.47 -8.23
CA SER A 243 -14.71 16.97 -7.67
C SER A 243 -15.30 15.81 -6.86
N LEU A 244 -15.41 15.97 -5.55
CA LEU A 244 -16.36 15.17 -4.78
C LEU A 244 -17.71 15.41 -5.48
N GLY A 245 -18.28 14.36 -6.08
CA GLY A 245 -19.55 14.51 -6.78
C GLY A 245 -20.56 15.20 -5.88
N ASP A 246 -21.21 16.24 -6.40
CA ASP A 246 -22.41 16.83 -5.83
C ASP A 246 -23.49 15.74 -5.77
N SER A 247 -23.50 14.98 -4.69
CA SER A 247 -24.57 14.06 -4.36
C SER A 247 -24.78 14.05 -2.85
N CYS A 248 -25.02 15.24 -2.30
CA CYS A 248 -25.62 15.47 -0.98
C CYS A 248 -26.43 16.77 -1.03
N GLU A 249 -27.36 16.88 -1.98
CA GLU A 249 -28.53 17.75 -1.86
C GLU A 249 -29.77 16.90 -2.15
N SER A 250 -30.35 16.31 -1.10
CA SER A 250 -31.81 16.14 -0.90
C SER A 250 -32.06 15.76 0.56
#